data_AF-A0A9X8GSM6-F1
#
_entry.id   AF-A0A9X8GSM6-F1
#
_cell.length_a   1.000
_cell.length_b   1.000
_cell.length_c   1.000
_cell.angle_alpha   90.00
_cell.angle_beta   90.00
_cell.angle_gamma   90.00
#
_symmetry.space_group_name_H-M   'P 1'
#
loop_
_entity.id
_entity.type
_entity.pdbx_description
1 polymer ?
#
loop_
_entity_poly.entity_id
_entity_poly.type
_entity_poly.pdbx_seq_one_letter_code
_entity_poly.pdbx_strand_id
1 'polypeptide(L)' 'MSTGTAPKSYRWVKLSKHCEETGDTPDAVHARRRKRVWTDGVQCRLGPDGNLYINPEEYNTWVESQPQQSHAHAA' A
#
# COMPACT_ATOMS: atom_id res chain seq x y z
N MET A 1 4.31 -30.72 12.75
CA MET A 1 3.79 -29.83 11.69
C MET A 1 4.52 -28.51 11.85
N SER A 2 5.70 -28.35 11.24
CA SER A 2 6.52 -27.16 11.45
C SER A 2 6.06 -26.07 10.49
N THR A 3 5.43 -25.03 11.02
CA THR A 3 5.11 -23.81 10.27
C THR A 3 6.41 -23.12 9.90
N GLY A 4 6.85 -23.26 8.67
CA GLY A 4 7.97 -22.50 8.12
C GLY A 4 7.61 -21.02 8.15
N THR A 5 8.16 -20.28 9.10
CA THR A 5 8.12 -18.81 9.07
C THR A 5 9.02 -18.40 7.91
N ALA A 6 8.41 -18.04 6.77
CA ALA A 6 9.14 -17.45 5.66
C ALA A 6 9.95 -16.23 6.19
N PRO A 7 11.19 -16.04 5.74
CA PRO A 7 11.98 -14.89 6.17
C PRO A 7 11.18 -13.62 5.90
N LYS A 8 11.09 -12.74 6.91
CA LYS A 8 10.53 -11.39 6.75
C LYS A 8 11.48 -10.62 5.84
N SER A 9 11.28 -10.74 4.54
CA SER A 9 11.99 -9.95 3.54
C SER A 9 11.79 -8.46 3.81
N TYR A 10 12.73 -7.67 3.35
CA TYR A 10 12.69 -6.21 3.42
C TYR A 10 11.46 -5.69 2.66
N ARG A 11 10.38 -5.43 3.39
CA ARG A 11 9.02 -5.22 2.84
C ARG A 11 8.53 -3.77 2.86
N TRP A 12 9.20 -2.90 3.61
CA TRP A 12 8.73 -1.54 3.86
C TRP A 12 9.56 -0.54 3.06
N VAL A 13 8.89 0.22 2.20
CA VAL A 13 9.49 1.29 1.39
C VAL A 13 9.01 2.64 1.92
N LYS A 14 9.90 3.62 2.06
CA LYS A 14 9.52 4.97 2.49
C LYS A 14 8.45 5.56 1.55
N LEU A 15 7.51 6.31 2.10
CA LEU A 15 6.45 6.99 1.33
C LEU A 15 7.02 7.80 0.16
N SER A 16 8.10 8.54 0.38
CA SER A 16 8.74 9.35 -0.68
C SER A 16 9.14 8.50 -1.89
N LYS A 17 9.80 7.35 -1.64
CA LYS A 17 10.23 6.43 -2.69
C LYS A 17 9.04 5.75 -3.36
N HIS A 18 8.02 5.37 -2.59
CA HIS A 18 6.79 4.81 -3.16
C HIS A 18 6.13 5.81 -4.13
N CYS A 19 6.02 7.07 -3.74
CA CYS A 19 5.48 8.14 -4.59
C CYS A 19 6.31 8.35 -5.86
N GLU A 20 7.65 8.31 -5.77
CA GLU A 20 8.53 8.37 -6.95
C GLU A 20 8.32 7.21 -7.92
N GLU A 21 8.14 5.98 -7.39
CA GLU A 21 8.00 4.77 -8.21
C GLU A 21 6.62 4.62 -8.85
N THR A 22 5.54 5.02 -8.16
CA THR A 22 4.16 4.80 -8.63
C THR A 22 3.50 6.05 -9.21
N GLY A 23 4.07 7.23 -8.97
CA GLY A 23 3.43 8.52 -9.28
C GLY A 23 2.29 8.90 -8.32
N ASP A 24 2.11 8.14 -7.23
CA ASP A 24 1.13 8.45 -6.20
C ASP A 24 1.57 9.68 -5.38
N THR A 25 0.63 10.30 -4.67
CA THR A 25 0.94 11.48 -3.84
C THR A 25 0.87 11.15 -2.35
N PRO A 26 1.67 11.83 -1.51
CA PRO A 26 1.58 11.67 -0.06
C PRO A 26 0.15 11.90 0.46
N ASP A 27 -0.57 12.89 -0.07
CA ASP A 27 -1.94 13.16 0.36
C ASP A 27 -2.90 12.03 -0.04
N ALA A 28 -2.77 11.45 -1.25
CA ALA A 28 -3.59 10.32 -1.66
C ALA A 28 -3.39 9.10 -0.74
N VAL A 29 -2.13 8.79 -0.39
CA VAL A 29 -1.81 7.74 0.58
C VAL A 29 -2.42 8.04 1.94
N HIS A 30 -2.23 9.25 2.46
CA HIS A 30 -2.81 9.65 3.74
C HIS A 30 -4.34 9.62 3.71
N ALA A 31 -4.96 10.00 2.60
CA ALA A 31 -6.41 9.92 2.40
C ALA A 31 -6.89 8.47 2.43
N ARG A 32 -6.21 7.53 1.76
CA ARG A 32 -6.55 6.10 1.82
C ARG A 32 -6.42 5.54 3.23
N ARG A 33 -5.37 5.93 3.98
CA ARG A 33 -5.19 5.57 5.40
C ARG A 33 -6.29 6.15 6.29
N ARG A 34 -6.61 7.44 6.17
CA ARG A 34 -7.69 8.12 6.93
C ARG A 34 -9.05 7.47 6.64
N LYS A 35 -9.32 7.11 5.39
CA LYS A 35 -10.55 6.44 4.95
C LYS A 35 -10.60 4.94 5.30
N ARG A 36 -9.57 4.39 5.97
CA ARG A 36 -9.41 2.97 6.28
C ARG A 36 -9.44 2.04 5.05
N VAL A 37 -9.14 2.58 3.87
CA VAL A 37 -8.91 1.77 2.67
C VAL A 37 -7.58 1.04 2.80
N TRP A 38 -6.57 1.71 3.37
CA TRP A 38 -5.29 1.11 3.73
C TRP A 38 -5.22 0.89 5.23
N THR A 39 -4.80 -0.30 5.64
CA THR A 39 -4.71 -0.70 7.05
C THR A 39 -3.27 -0.58 7.55
N ASP A 40 -3.11 0.02 8.73
CA ASP A 40 -1.83 0.10 9.42
C ASP A 40 -1.33 -1.30 9.80
N GLY A 41 -0.10 -1.63 9.38
CA GLY A 41 0.50 -2.96 9.52
C GLY A 41 0.29 -3.88 8.31
N VAL A 42 -0.55 -3.52 7.36
CA VAL A 42 -0.79 -4.27 6.11
C VAL A 42 -0.22 -3.50 4.92
N GLN A 43 -0.95 -2.49 4.40
CA GLN A 43 -0.50 -1.66 3.28
C GLN A 43 0.48 -0.56 3.70
N CYS A 44 0.32 0.00 4.91
CA CYS A 44 1.16 1.09 5.39
C CYS A 44 1.54 0.92 6.85
N ARG A 45 2.61 1.57 7.31
CA ARG A 45 3.05 1.52 8.71
C ARG A 45 3.85 2.77 9.07
N LEU A 46 3.60 3.33 10.25
CA LEU A 46 4.46 4.37 10.81
C LEU A 46 5.73 3.73 11.38
N GLY A 47 6.88 4.19 10.90
CA GLY A 47 8.18 3.79 11.39
C GLY A 47 8.52 4.42 12.75
N PRO A 48 9.52 3.87 13.46
CA PRO A 48 10.00 4.46 14.72
C PRO A 48 10.65 5.84 14.53
N ASP A 49 11.00 6.21 13.28
CA ASP A 49 11.53 7.49 12.85
C ASP A 49 10.43 8.52 12.51
N GLY A 50 9.15 8.18 12.68
CA GLY A 50 8.02 9.04 12.35
C GLY A 50 7.69 9.12 10.86
N ASN A 51 8.41 8.38 10.00
CA ASN A 51 8.10 8.32 8.57
C ASN A 51 7.05 7.25 8.28
N LEU A 52 6.21 7.49 7.26
CA LEU A 52 5.29 6.47 6.76
C LEU A 52 6.02 5.56 5.77
N TYR A 53 5.82 4.26 5.93
CA TYR A 53 6.31 3.24 5.02
C TYR A 53 5.15 2.50 4.38
N ILE A 54 5.31 2.13 3.12
CA ILE A 54 4.34 1.38 2.32
C ILE A 54 4.88 -0.02 2.09
N ASN A 55 3.99 -1.01 2.10
CA ASN A 55 4.28 -2.37 1.71
C ASN A 55 3.90 -2.53 0.22
N PRO A 56 4.87 -2.59 -0.71
CA PRO A 56 4.58 -2.68 -2.14
C PRO A 56 3.79 -3.92 -2.53
N GLU A 57 3.98 -5.04 -1.82
CA GLU A 57 3.25 -6.29 -2.10
C GLU A 57 1.74 -6.11 -1.84
N GLU A 58 1.38 -5.60 -0.66
CA GLU A 58 -0.01 -5.36 -0.29
C GLU A 58 -0.64 -4.21 -1.07
N TYR A 59 0.18 -3.24 -1.50
CA TYR A 59 -0.24 -2.21 -2.46
C TYR A 59 -0.65 -2.84 -3.79
N ASN A 60 0.20 -3.70 -4.37
CA ASN A 60 -0.11 -4.37 -5.64
C ASN A 60 -1.36 -5.23 -5.53
N THR A 61 -1.48 -6.04 -4.46
CA THR A 61 -2.69 -6.81 -4.19
C THR A 61 -3.93 -5.93 -4.08
N TRP A 62 -3.82 -4.77 -3.42
CA TRP A 62 -4.93 -3.82 -3.35
C TRP A 62 -5.32 -3.27 -4.73
N VAL A 63 -4.35 -2.88 -5.56
CA VAL A 63 -4.57 -2.42 -6.94
C VAL A 63 -5.27 -3.50 -7.78
N GLU A 64 -4.77 -4.73 -7.73
CA GLU A 64 -5.31 -5.88 -8.48
C GLU A 64 -6.71 -6.29 -7.99
N SER A 65 -7.04 -6.02 -6.72
CA SER A 65 -8.35 -6.30 -6.15
C SER A 65 -9.42 -5.26 -6.48
N GLN A 66 -9.04 -4.09 -7.01
CA GLN A 66 -10.03 -3.09 -7.39
C GLN A 66 -10.86 -3.64 -8.56
N PRO A 67 -12.20 -3.63 -8.48
CA PRO A 67 -13.02 -3.97 -9.63
C PRO A 67 -12.62 -3.01 -10.76
N GLN A 68 -12.23 -3.58 -11.91
CA GLN A 68 -11.94 -2.78 -13.10
C GLN A 68 -13.16 -1.90 -13.31
N GLN A 69 -13.03 -0.58 -13.10
CA GLN A 69 -14.14 0.33 -13.38
C GLN A 69 -14.40 0.19 -14.87
N SER A 70 -15.42 -0.60 -15.22
CA SER A 70 -16.01 -0.58 -16.53
C SER A 70 -16.58 0.81 -16.67
N HIS A 71 -15.84 1.70 -17.34
CA HIS A 71 -16.44 2.88 -17.94
C HIS A 71 -17.41 2.36 -19.00
N ALA A 72 -18.61 1.97 -18.57
CA ALA A 72 -19.76 1.93 -19.44
C ALA A 72 -20.00 3.38 -19.85
N HIS A 73 -19.44 3.72 -21.01
CA HIS A 73 -19.67 4.98 -21.70
C HIS A 73 -21.18 5.10 -21.90
N ALA A 74 -21.84 5.93 -21.10
CA ALA A 74 -23.25 6.24 -21.27
C ALA A 74 -23.41 6.95 -22.63
N ALA A 75 -24.35 6.42 -23.42
CA ALA A 75 -24.67 6.80 -24.79
C ALA A 75 -25.17 8.25 -24.92
#